data_AF-V9HMR1-F1
#
_entry.id   AF-V9HMR1-F1
#
_cell.length_a   1.000
_cell.length_b   1.000
_cell.length_c   1.000
_cell.angle_alpha   90.00
_cell.angle_beta   90.00
_cell.angle_gamma   90.00
#
_symmetry.space_group_name_H-M   'P 1'
#
loop_
_entity.id
_entity.type
_entity.pdbx_description
1 polymer ?
#
loop_
_entity_poly.entity_id
_entity_poly.type
_entity_poly.pdbx_seq_one_letter_code
_entity_poly.pdbx_strand_id
1 'polypeptide(L)'
;MHKNPAQGVILRQWFEHKHTFKPSMRGRILPIDDTTAAICATLHVPNKSPENDAWIAATALQHRLILVTRNTADFATTGVQLLNPFEFQAA
;
A
#
# COMPACT_ATOMS: atom_id res chain seq x y z
N MET A 1 15.18 -14.09 -0.18
CA MET A 1 15.76 -12.73 -0.07
C MET A 1 17.16 -12.84 0.54
N HIS A 2 18.21 -12.49 -0.18
CA HIS A 2 19.58 -12.54 0.35
C HIS A 2 19.76 -11.41 1.39
N LYS A 3 20.09 -11.76 2.64
CA LYS A 3 20.28 -10.80 3.73
C LYS A 3 21.75 -10.36 3.80
N ASN A 4 22.19 -9.53 2.85
CA ASN A 4 23.52 -8.94 2.89
C ASN A 4 23.52 -7.69 3.82
N PRO A 5 24.28 -7.69 4.93
CA PRO A 5 24.30 -6.57 5.86
C PRO A 5 24.73 -5.24 5.23
N ALA A 6 25.70 -5.26 4.31
CA ALA A 6 26.20 -4.05 3.63
C ALA A 6 25.13 -3.42 2.74
N GLN A 7 24.41 -4.24 1.96
CA GLN A 7 23.25 -3.77 1.17
C GLN A 7 22.16 -3.19 2.08
N GLY A 8 21.92 -3.80 3.24
CA GLY A 8 20.97 -3.29 4.22
C GLY A 8 21.34 -1.92 4.79
N VAL A 9 22.63 -1.63 4.97
CA VAL A 9 23.10 -0.30 5.43
C VAL A 9 22.79 0.76 4.38
N ILE A 10 23.10 0.50 3.11
CA ILE A 10 22.84 1.43 2.00
C ILE A 10 21.34 1.72 1.89
N LEU A 11 20.48 0.68 1.96
CA LEU A 11 19.03 0.86 1.91
C LEU A 11 18.50 1.70 3.07
N ARG A 12 18.97 1.46 4.31
CA ARG A 12 18.57 2.24 5.48
C ARG A 12 19.01 3.70 5.37
N GLN A 13 20.24 3.95 4.90
CA GLN A 13 20.72 5.30 4.67
C GLN A 13 19.85 6.03 3.64
N TRP A 14 19.57 5.40 2.49
CA TRP A 14 18.67 5.97 1.49
C TRP A 14 17.27 6.23 2.07
N PHE A 15 16.71 5.32 2.86
CA PHE A 15 15.36 5.45 3.39
C PHE A 15 15.23 6.58 4.44
N GLU A 16 16.23 6.73 5.33
CA GLU A 16 16.18 7.66 6.47
C GLU A 16 16.75 9.05 6.18
N HIS A 17 17.48 9.24 5.06
CA HIS A 17 18.15 10.52 4.79
C HIS A 17 17.16 11.70 4.64
N LYS A 18 17.55 12.88 5.12
CA LYS A 18 16.65 14.05 5.22
C LYS A 18 16.03 14.54 3.90
N HIS A 19 16.65 14.23 2.77
CA HIS A 19 16.24 14.65 1.42
C HIS A 19 15.64 13.52 0.58
N THR A 20 15.34 12.37 1.18
CA THR A 20 14.85 11.19 0.45
C THR A 20 13.39 10.89 0.78
N PHE A 21 12.99 9.61 0.66
CA PHE A 21 11.60 9.18 0.65
C PHE A 21 10.86 9.44 1.96
N LYS A 22 11.38 8.97 3.12
CA LYS A 22 10.63 9.00 4.39
C LYS A 22 10.24 10.42 4.85
N PRO A 23 11.12 11.45 4.78
CA PRO A 23 10.72 12.82 5.09
C PRO A 23 9.64 13.36 4.14
N SER A 24 9.68 13.01 2.86
CA SER A 24 8.65 13.43 1.90
C SER A 24 7.28 12.84 2.24
N MET A 25 7.20 11.67 2.87
CA MET A 25 5.92 11.06 3.25
C MET A 25 5.32 11.63 4.55
N ARG A 26 5.98 12.57 5.24
CA ARG A 26 5.43 13.18 6.46
C ARG A 26 4.05 13.80 6.22
N GLY A 27 3.11 13.51 7.11
CA GLY A 27 1.72 13.94 6.98
C GLY A 27 0.90 13.20 5.92
N ARG A 28 1.51 12.24 5.20
CA ARG A 28 0.88 11.43 4.14
C ARG A 28 0.87 9.92 4.46
N ILE A 29 1.30 9.54 5.66
CA ILE A 29 1.21 8.17 6.17
C ILE A 29 -0.14 8.07 6.89
N LEU A 30 -1.03 7.25 6.34
CA LEU A 30 -2.37 7.06 6.87
C LEU A 30 -2.32 6.06 8.03
N PRO A 31 -2.81 6.41 9.23
CA PRO A 31 -2.91 5.47 10.33
C PRO A 31 -3.99 4.42 10.02
N ILE A 32 -3.85 3.24 10.62
CA ILE A 32 -4.94 2.25 10.68
C ILE A 32 -5.72 2.54 11.95
N ASP A 33 -7.01 2.87 11.80
CA ASP A 33 -7.94 3.13 12.90
C ASP A 33 -9.08 2.09 12.92
N ASP A 34 -10.04 2.29 13.82
CA ASP A 34 -11.20 1.42 13.98
C ASP A 34 -12.09 1.38 12.71
N THR A 35 -12.18 2.51 12.00
CA THR A 35 -12.92 2.57 10.73
C THR A 35 -12.19 1.78 9.64
N THR A 36 -10.86 1.91 9.55
CA THR A 36 -10.05 1.08 8.63
C THR A 36 -10.24 -0.40 8.93
N ALA A 37 -10.19 -0.77 10.21
CA ALA A 37 -10.33 -2.15 10.67
C ALA A 37 -11.71 -2.74 10.34
N ALA A 38 -12.77 -1.96 10.53
CA ALA A 38 -14.13 -2.39 10.17
C ALA A 38 -14.25 -2.66 8.66
N ILE A 39 -13.70 -1.78 7.81
CA ILE A 39 -13.69 -1.99 6.35
C ILE A 39 -12.86 -3.23 6.00
N CYS A 40 -11.66 -3.38 6.57
CA CYS A 40 -10.79 -4.54 6.35
C CYS A 40 -11.50 -5.86 6.65
N ALA A 41 -12.23 -5.94 7.75
CA ALA A 41 -12.99 -7.14 8.13
C ALA A 41 -14.00 -7.57 7.04
N THR A 42 -14.63 -6.61 6.36
CA THR A 42 -15.59 -6.92 5.27
C THR A 42 -14.92 -7.53 4.05
N LEU A 43 -13.65 -7.23 3.80
CA LEU A 43 -12.89 -7.74 2.64
C LEU A 43 -12.52 -9.22 2.77
N HIS A 44 -12.76 -9.84 3.93
CA HIS A 44 -12.54 -11.27 4.14
C HIS A 44 -13.79 -12.14 3.91
N VAL A 45 -14.90 -11.55 3.46
CA VAL A 45 -16.18 -12.23 3.28
C VAL A 45 -16.68 -12.04 1.84
N PRO A 46 -17.18 -13.10 1.16
CA PRO A 46 -17.28 -14.49 1.62
C PRO A 46 -15.93 -15.23 1.61
N ASN A 47 -14.96 -14.75 0.84
CA ASN A 47 -13.65 -15.36 0.69
C ASN A 47 -12.59 -14.49 1.36
N LYS A 48 -11.66 -15.12 2.08
CA LYS A 48 -10.60 -14.42 2.78
C LYS A 48 -9.62 -13.78 1.78
N SER A 49 -9.61 -12.46 1.71
CA SER A 49 -8.52 -11.71 1.05
C SER A 49 -7.19 -11.87 1.80
N PRO A 50 -6.02 -11.79 1.13
CA PRO A 50 -4.73 -11.72 1.80
C PRO A 50 -4.69 -10.58 2.82
N GLU A 51 -4.19 -10.85 4.03
CA GLU A 51 -4.26 -9.92 5.16
C GLU A 51 -3.67 -8.53 4.83
N ASN A 52 -2.44 -8.48 4.32
CA ASN A 52 -1.77 -7.22 4.03
C ASN A 52 -2.48 -6.42 2.93
N ASP A 53 -3.00 -7.09 1.91
CA ASP A 53 -3.71 -6.46 0.80
C ASP A 53 -5.05 -5.90 1.28
N ALA A 54 -5.74 -6.61 2.16
CA ALA A 54 -6.98 -6.14 2.78
C ALA A 54 -6.76 -4.83 3.56
N TRP A 55 -5.68 -4.70 4.33
CA TRP A 55 -5.36 -3.45 5.03
C TRP A 55 -5.09 -2.28 4.09
N ILE A 56 -4.33 -2.52 3.01
CA ILE A 56 -4.04 -1.48 2.01
C ILE A 56 -5.32 -1.05 1.28
N ALA A 57 -6.15 -2.02 0.86
CA ALA A 57 -7.43 -1.77 0.20
C ALA A 57 -8.40 -1.03 1.11
N ALA A 58 -8.53 -1.45 2.37
CA ALA A 58 -9.40 -0.81 3.36
C ALA A 58 -9.01 0.65 3.60
N THR A 59 -7.70 0.93 3.72
CA THR A 59 -7.18 2.29 3.85
C THR A 59 -7.57 3.14 2.63
N ALA A 60 -7.38 2.61 1.42
CA ALA A 60 -7.74 3.33 0.20
C ALA A 60 -9.25 3.56 0.09
N LEU A 61 -10.08 2.59 0.47
CA LEU A 61 -11.54 2.72 0.50
C LEU A 61 -12.01 3.79 1.50
N GLN A 62 -11.52 3.75 2.75
CA GLN A 62 -11.86 4.74 3.78
C GLN A 62 -11.60 6.17 3.32
N HIS A 63 -10.45 6.38 2.69
CA HIS A 63 -10.02 7.71 2.26
C HIS A 63 -10.41 8.07 0.82
N ARG A 64 -11.16 7.18 0.12
CA ARG A 64 -11.58 7.36 -1.28
C ARG A 64 -10.41 7.62 -2.22
N LEU A 65 -9.34 6.84 -2.06
CA LEU A 65 -8.10 6.95 -2.84
C LEU A 65 -8.07 5.92 -3.98
N ILE A 66 -7.20 6.18 -4.95
CA ILE A 66 -6.82 5.22 -5.99
C ILE A 66 -5.60 4.44 -5.50
N LEU A 67 -5.69 3.12 -5.50
CA LEU A 67 -4.59 2.23 -5.17
C LEU A 67 -3.73 2.00 -6.42
N VAL A 68 -2.52 2.54 -6.39
CA VAL A 68 -1.53 2.38 -7.46
C VAL A 68 -0.74 1.10 -7.22
N THR A 69 -0.86 0.11 -8.10
CA THR A 69 -0.17 -1.18 -7.96
C THR A 69 0.04 -1.85 -9.30
N ARG A 70 1.13 -2.63 -9.43
CA ARG A 70 1.34 -3.54 -10.56
C ARG A 70 0.52 -4.84 -10.43
N ASN A 71 0.09 -5.18 -9.21
CA ASN A 71 -0.63 -6.43 -8.91
C ASN A 71 -2.14 -6.18 -8.85
N THR A 72 -2.73 -5.65 -9.92
CA THR A 72 -4.16 -5.29 -9.91
C THR A 72 -5.08 -6.48 -9.68
N ALA A 73 -4.67 -7.69 -10.10
CA ALA A 73 -5.43 -8.92 -9.91
C ALA A 73 -5.73 -9.23 -8.43
N ASP A 74 -4.76 -8.99 -7.54
CA ASP A 74 -4.89 -9.29 -6.09
C ASP A 74 -5.93 -8.37 -5.40
N PHE A 75 -6.23 -7.22 -6.01
CA PHE A 75 -7.15 -6.21 -5.48
C PHE A 75 -8.48 -6.12 -6.24
N ALA A 76 -8.64 -6.87 -7.33
CA ALA A 76 -9.75 -6.71 -8.28
C ALA A 76 -11.14 -6.90 -7.65
N THR A 77 -11.23 -7.72 -6.59
CA THR A 77 -12.50 -8.00 -5.88
C THR A 77 -12.76 -7.10 -4.68
N THR A 78 -11.81 -6.21 -4.32
CA THR A 78 -11.91 -5.38 -3.12
C THR A 78 -12.79 -4.15 -3.29
N GLY A 79 -13.12 -3.77 -4.53
CA GLY A 79 -13.91 -2.58 -4.85
C GLY A 79 -13.13 -1.26 -4.81
N VAL A 80 -11.83 -1.28 -4.50
CA VAL A 80 -10.97 -0.10 -4.57
C VAL A 80 -10.74 0.32 -6.03
N GLN A 81 -10.58 1.62 -6.28
CA GLN A 81 -10.13 2.09 -7.59
C GLN A 81 -8.67 1.73 -7.79
N LEU A 82 -8.34 1.14 -8.94
CA LEU A 82 -7.00 0.64 -9.25
C LEU A 82 -6.37 1.42 -10.39
N LEU A 83 -5.06 1.68 -10.27
CA LEU A 83 -4.24 2.21 -11.36
C LEU A 83 -2.96 1.38 -11.46
N ASN A 84 -2.74 0.77 -12.63
CA ASN A 84 -1.49 0.08 -12.93
C ASN A 84 -0.49 1.05 -13.57
N PRO A 85 0.59 1.44 -12.87
CA PRO A 85 1.53 2.44 -13.38
C PRO A 85 2.37 1.96 -14.57
N PHE A 86 2.33 0.66 -14.90
CA PHE A 86 3.05 0.10 -16.04
C PHE A 86 2.20 -0.04 -17.32
N GLU A 87 0.88 0.06 -17.18
CA GLU A 87 -0.08 0.03 -18.30
C GLU A 87 -0.70 1.41 -18.55
N PHE A 88 -0.64 2.28 -17.55
CA PHE A 88 -1.09 3.66 -17.66
C PHE A 88 -0.13 4.47 -18.52
N GLN A 89 -0.61 4.94 -19.67
CA GLN A 89 0.05 5.96 -20.47
C GLN A 89 -0.46 7.33 -20.03
N ALA A 90 0.43 8.17 -19.51
CA ALA A 90 0.11 9.57 -19.29
C ALA A 90 -0.05 10.26 -20.66
N ALA A 91 -1.20 10.92 -20.86
CA ALA A 91 -1.47 11.73 -22.04
C ALA A 91 -0.58 12.98 -22.08
#